data_AF-A0A355CET8-F1
#
_entry.id   AF-A0A355CET8-F1
#
_cell.length_a   1.000
_cell.length_b   1.000
_cell.length_c   1.000
_cell.angle_alpha   90.00
_cell.angle_beta   90.00
_cell.angle_gamma   90.00
#
_symmetry.space_group_name_H-M   'P 1'
#
loop_
_entity.id
_entity.type
_entity.pdbx_description
1 polymer ?
#
loop_
_entity_poly.entity_id
_entity_poly.type
_entity_poly.pdbx_seq_one_letter_code
_entity_poly.pdbx_strand_id
1 'polypeptide(L)' 'MTVKLTPNPSFSLMIRVSLPNQPGMLASVTSAIASVGGNFDQIELIEQNRATTIRDITVDASSIEHSEE' A
#
# COMPACT_ATOMS: atom_id res chain seq x y z
N MET A 1 -5.67 26.67 -11.69
CA MET A 1 -6.11 25.26 -11.76
C MET A 1 -4.95 24.40 -11.28
N THR A 2 -5.09 23.73 -10.14
CA THR A 2 -4.11 22.74 -9.69
C THR A 2 -4.36 21.47 -10.50
N VAL A 3 -3.34 21.00 -11.23
CA VAL A 3 -3.43 19.72 -11.94
C VAL A 3 -3.51 18.63 -10.88
N LYS A 4 -4.63 17.89 -10.85
CA LYS A 4 -4.76 16.71 -10.00
C LYS A 4 -4.13 15.54 -10.75
N LEU A 5 -2.96 15.11 -10.32
CA LEU A 5 -2.27 13.97 -10.92
C LEU A 5 -2.99 12.67 -10.51
N THR A 6 -3.13 11.75 -11.47
CA THR A 6 -3.77 10.45 -11.24
C THR A 6 -2.69 9.41 -10.96
N PRO A 7 -2.85 8.60 -9.89
CA PRO A 7 -2.00 7.44 -9.65
C PRO A 7 -1.85 6.55 -10.88
N ASN A 8 -0.64 6.12 -11.19
CA ASN A 8 -0.37 5.25 -12.33
C ASN A 8 0.91 4.42 -12.17
N PRO A 9 1.11 3.37 -12.99
CA PRO A 9 2.24 2.45 -12.85
C PRO A 9 3.64 3.06 -13.05
N SER A 10 3.75 4.30 -13.56
CA SER A 10 5.07 4.96 -13.68
C SER A 10 5.65 5.38 -12.33
N PHE A 11 4.80 5.43 -11.29
CA PHE A 11 5.19 5.74 -9.91
C PHE A 11 4.74 4.62 -8.96
N SER A 12 4.95 3.37 -9.38
CA SER A 12 4.56 2.19 -8.60
C SER A 12 5.59 1.87 -7.52
N LEU A 13 5.10 1.51 -6.34
CA LEU A 13 5.87 1.12 -5.17
C LEU A 13 5.50 -0.30 -4.75
N MET A 14 6.49 -1.08 -4.33
CA MET A 14 6.28 -2.38 -3.69
C MET A 14 6.65 -2.28 -2.22
N ILE A 15 5.67 -2.39 -1.34
CA ILE A 15 5.81 -2.21 0.10
C ILE A 15 5.67 -3.58 0.78
N ARG A 16 6.73 -4.03 1.46
CA ARG A 16 6.68 -5.22 2.31
C ARG A 16 6.31 -4.84 3.74
N VAL A 17 5.17 -5.35 4.22
CA VAL A 17 4.68 -5.10 5.58
C VAL A 17 4.71 -6.38 6.42
N SER A 18 5.11 -6.25 7.68
CA SER A 18 4.94 -7.29 8.70
C SER A 18 3.90 -6.82 9.70
N LEU A 19 2.80 -7.56 9.81
CA LEU A 19 1.63 -7.19 10.60
C LEU A 19 1.32 -8.29 11.62
N PRO A 20 0.84 -7.95 12.82
CA PRO A 20 0.22 -8.93 13.71
C PRO A 20 -0.87 -9.72 12.98
N ASN A 21 -0.92 -11.04 13.21
CA ASN A 21 -1.95 -11.88 12.62
C ASN A 21 -3.27 -11.78 13.41
N GLN A 22 -3.91 -10.61 13.31
CA GLN A 22 -5.17 -10.28 13.98
C GLN A 22 -6.16 -9.66 12.99
N PRO A 23 -7.49 -9.85 13.19
CA PRO A 23 -8.50 -9.22 12.36
C PRO A 23 -8.32 -7.70 12.28
N GLY A 24 -8.47 -7.13 11.08
CA GLY A 24 -8.39 -5.69 10.85
C GLY A 24 -7.00 -5.15 10.57
N MET A 25 -5.91 -5.89 10.83
CA MET A 25 -4.55 -5.35 10.63
C MET A 25 -4.25 -4.95 9.18
N LEU A 26 -4.68 -5.77 8.21
CA LEU A 26 -4.55 -5.40 6.78
C LEU A 26 -5.43 -4.20 6.42
N ALA A 27 -6.65 -4.14 6.97
CA ALA A 27 -7.56 -3.03 6.72
C ALA A 27 -7.00 -1.69 7.22
N SER A 28 -6.32 -1.67 8.36
CA SER A 28 -5.65 -0.46 8.87
C SER A 28 -4.57 0.05 7.91
N VAL A 29 -3.76 -0.86 7.36
CA VAL A 29 -2.71 -0.51 6.39
C VAL A 29 -3.30 -0.01 5.08
N THR A 30 -4.26 -0.74 4.51
CA THR A 30 -4.86 -0.34 3.24
C THR A 30 -5.67 0.95 3.37
N SER A 31 -6.29 1.20 4.53
CA SER A 31 -6.97 2.47 4.80
C SER A 31 -5.99 3.64 4.88
N ALA A 32 -4.82 3.46 5.51
CA ALA A 32 -3.80 4.49 5.60
C ALA A 32 -3.28 4.89 4.21
N ILE A 33 -2.93 3.90 3.37
CA ILE A 33 -2.47 4.14 1.99
C ILE A 33 -3.58 4.77 1.13
N ALA A 34 -4.82 4.31 1.24
CA ALA A 34 -5.94 4.91 0.51
C ALA A 34 -6.20 6.36 0.95
N SER A 35 -5.96 6.70 2.22
CA SER A 35 -6.23 8.03 2.76
C SER A 35 -5.30 9.12 2.21
N VAL A 36 -4.08 8.76 1.80
CA VAL A 36 -3.15 9.66 1.09
C VAL A 36 -3.39 9.67 -0.43
N GLY A 37 -4.19 8.73 -0.93
CA GLY A 37 -4.57 8.67 -2.34
C GLY A 37 -3.79 7.65 -3.18
N GLY A 38 -3.08 6.72 -2.54
CA GLY A 38 -2.44 5.60 -3.22
C GLY A 38 -3.47 4.65 -3.85
N ASN A 39 -3.16 4.13 -5.03
CA ASN A 39 -4.03 3.18 -5.75
C ASN A 39 -3.42 1.77 -5.70
N PHE A 40 -4.17 0.79 -5.22
CA PHE A 40 -3.65 -0.58 -5.09
C PHE A 40 -3.67 -1.32 -6.42
N ASP A 41 -2.57 -1.99 -6.75
CA ASP A 41 -2.51 -2.96 -7.83
C ASP A 41 -2.60 -4.39 -7.25
N GLN A 42 -1.54 -4.85 -6.60
CA GLN A 42 -1.43 -6.21 -6.07
C GLN A 42 -1.27 -6.22 -4.55
N ILE A 43 -1.89 -7.20 -3.89
CA ILE A 43 -1.65 -7.52 -2.47
C ILE A 43 -1.38 -9.02 -2.36
N GLU A 44 -0.15 -9.39 -2.01
CA GLU A 44 0.30 -10.78 -1.98
C GLU A 44 0.72 -11.20 -0.57
N LEU A 45 0.24 -12.37 -0.13
CA LEU A 45 0.67 -12.98 1.13
C LEU A 45 1.94 -13.78 0.90
N ILE A 46 3.03 -13.36 1.56
CA ILE A 46 4.34 -14.02 1.47
C ILE A 46 4.49 -15.07 2.57
N GLU A 47 4.14 -14.70 3.81
CA GLU A 47 4.22 -15.59 4.96
C GLU A 47 3.06 -15.35 5.93
N GLN A 48 2.59 -16.41 6.57
CA GLN A 48 1.67 -16.33 7.69
C GLN A 48 2.04 -17.35 8.76
N ASN A 49 2.15 -16.88 10.00
CA ASN A 49 2.24 -17.71 11.18
C ASN A 49 1.23 -17.24 12.25
N ARG A 50 1.25 -17.84 13.45
CA ARG A 50 0.29 -17.51 14.51
C ARG A 50 0.43 -16.09 15.05
N ALA A 51 1.61 -15.50 14.95
CA ALA A 51 1.89 -14.17 15.49
C ALA A 51 1.78 -13.08 14.43
N THR A 52 2.19 -13.37 13.20
CA THR A 52 2.42 -12.36 12.16
C THR A 52 2.02 -12.84 10.77
N THR A 53 1.82 -11.86 9.89
CA THR A 53 1.69 -12.03 8.44
C THR A 53 2.63 -11.07 7.74
N ILE A 54 3.30 -11.55 6.69
CA ILE A 54 4.14 -10.73 5.80
C ILE A 54 3.43 -10.62 4.47
N ARG A 55 3.22 -9.39 4.00
CA ARG A 55 2.60 -9.11 2.70
C ARG A 55 3.43 -8.16 1.88
N ASP A 56 3.42 -8.36 0.58
CA ASP A 56 3.84 -7.37 -0.39
C ASP A 56 2.61 -6.67 -0.94
N ILE A 57 2.67 -5.34 -0.98
CA ILE A 57 1.59 -4.47 -1.44
C ILE A 57 2.15 -3.58 -2.53
N THR A 58 1.63 -3.73 -3.75
CA THR A 58 1.95 -2.84 -4.88
C THR A 58 0.95 -1.69 -4.90
N VAL A 59 1.47 -0.46 -4.90
CA VAL A 59 0.70 0.77 -4.85
C VAL A 59 1.21 1.73 -5.90
N ASP A 60 0.33 2.29 -6.70
CA ASP A 60 0.64 3.40 -7.60
C ASP A 60 0.47 4.73 -6.88
N ALA A 61 1.48 5.60 -7.00
CA ALA A 61 1.42 7.00 -6.62
C ALA A 61 1.17 7.89 -7.85
N SER A 62 0.89 9.17 -7.61
CA SER A 62 0.62 10.15 -8.68
C SER A 62 1.85 10.92 -9.14
N SER A 63 2.94 10.88 -8.36
CA SER A 63 4.24 11.46 -8.66
C SER A 63 5.32 10.82 -7.77
N ILE A 64 6.57 11.21 -7.96
CA ILE A 64 7.68 10.81 -7.07
C ILE A 64 7.47 11.39 -5.66
N GLU A 65 7.03 12.65 -5.56
CA GLU A 65 6.82 13.30 -4.26
C GLU A 65 5.70 12.62 -3.46
N HIS A 66 4.57 12.27 -4.10
CA HIS A 66 3.50 11.52 -3.44
C HIS A 66 3.94 10.11 -3.02
N SER A 67 4.96 9.54 -3.67
CA SER A 67 5.49 8.22 -3.29
C SER A 67 6.26 8.22 -1.95
N GLU A 68 6.59 9.41 -1.44
CA GLU A 68 7.32 9.60 -0.18
C GLU A 68 6.41 9.95 1.01
N GLU A 69 5.10 10.11 0.79
CA GLU A 69 4.08 10.40 1.83
C GLU A 69 3.56 9.12 2.53
#